data_AF-A0A942MPA8-F1
#
_entry.id   AF-A0A942MPA8-F1
#
_cell.length_a   1.000
_cell.length_b   1.000
_cell.length_c   1.000
_cell.angle_alpha   90.00
_cell.angle_beta   90.00
_cell.angle_gamma   90.00
#
_symmetry.space_group_name_H-M   'P 1'
#
loop_
_entity.id
_entity.type
_entity.pdbx_description
1 polymer ?
#
loop_
_entity_poly.entity_id
_entity_poly.type
_entity_poly.pdbx_seq_one_letter_code
_entity_poly.pdbx_strand_id
1 'polypeptide(L)' 'LHREESCGGHFREEYQTEEGEAKRDDEKFSYVAAWEFQGVGSEPTLHKEPLTFEYVKPSQRSYK' A
#
# COMPACT_ATOMS: atom_id res chain seq x y z
N LEU A 1 -5.41 -6.58 -8.96
CA LEU A 1 -4.20 -6.06 -8.30
C LEU A 1 -4.36 -6.28 -6.80
N HIS A 2 -3.34 -6.77 -6.08
CA HIS A 2 -3.45 -7.10 -4.65
C HIS A 2 -3.55 -5.85 -3.74
N ARG A 3 -2.88 -4.74 -4.09
CA ARG A 3 -2.87 -3.52 -3.28
C ARG A 3 -4.04 -2.61 -3.68
N GLU A 4 -5.08 -2.63 -2.86
CA GLU A 4 -6.37 -1.94 -3.04
C GLU A 4 -6.40 -0.61 -2.26
N GLU A 5 -5.46 0.27 -2.57
CA GLU A 5 -5.37 1.63 -2.04
C GLU A 5 -4.56 2.52 -3.01
N SER A 6 -4.41 3.80 -2.67
CA SER A 6 -3.38 4.68 -3.25
C SER A 6 -2.43 5.18 -2.17
N CYS A 7 -1.13 4.98 -2.35
CA CYS A 7 -0.10 5.39 -1.41
C CYS A 7 1.21 5.75 -2.13
N GLY A 8 1.61 7.01 -2.06
CA GLY A 8 2.83 7.50 -2.71
C GLY A 8 2.73 7.41 -4.24
N GLY A 9 3.70 6.76 -4.89
CA GLY A 9 3.71 6.56 -6.34
C GLY A 9 2.78 5.45 -6.84
N HIS A 10 2.21 4.64 -5.96
CA HIS A 10 1.15 3.69 -6.30
C HIS A 10 -0.19 4.42 -6.23
N PHE A 11 -0.76 4.77 -7.38
CA PHE A 11 -2.00 5.53 -7.46
C PHE A 11 -3.06 4.79 -8.29
N ARG A 12 -4.26 4.70 -7.75
CA ARG A 12 -5.44 4.11 -8.36
C ARG A 12 -6.60 5.09 -8.19
N GLU A 13 -7.21 5.52 -9.30
CA GLU A 13 -8.33 6.47 -9.29
C GLU A 13 -9.53 5.98 -8.47
N GLU A 14 -9.70 4.67 -8.36
CA GLU A 14 -10.73 4.01 -7.53
C GLU A 14 -10.51 4.25 -6.03
N TYR A 15 -9.27 4.58 -5.63
CA TYR A 15 -8.81 4.78 -4.25
C TYR A 15 -8.15 6.15 -4.09
N GLN A 16 -8.87 7.19 -4.47
CA GLN A 16 -8.48 8.58 -4.21
C GLN A 16 -9.48 9.27 -3.28
N THR A 17 -9.08 10.40 -2.70
CA THR A 17 -10.00 11.30 -2.00
C THR A 17 -10.90 12.01 -3.02
N GLU A 18 -11.97 12.66 -2.55
CA GLU A 18 -12.84 13.48 -3.43
C GLU A 18 -12.08 14.60 -4.16
N GLU A 19 -10.90 14.95 -3.64
CA GLU A 19 -10.03 16.00 -4.16
C GLU A 19 -8.96 15.47 -5.12
N GLY A 20 -8.97 14.17 -5.43
CA GLY A 20 -8.02 13.52 -6.32
C GLY A 20 -6.67 13.18 -5.68
N GLU A 21 -6.55 13.25 -4.35
CA GLU A 21 -5.32 12.88 -3.65
C GLU A 21 -5.29 11.37 -3.33
N ALA A 22 -4.10 10.81 -3.13
CA ALA A 22 -3.94 9.40 -2.78
C ALA A 22 -4.64 9.07 -1.45
N LYS A 23 -5.60 8.14 -1.48
CA LYS A 23 -6.27 7.63 -0.29
C LYS A 23 -5.58 6.35 0.20
N ARG A 24 -4.71 6.52 1.19
CA ARG A 24 -3.99 5.43 1.87
C ARG A 24 -4.91 4.73 2.88
N ASP A 25 -4.79 3.41 2.98
CA ASP A 25 -5.50 2.55 3.91
C ASP A 25 -4.48 1.88 4.85
N ASP A 26 -4.20 2.58 5.96
CA ASP A 26 -3.23 2.16 6.97
C ASP A 26 -3.68 0.93 7.76
N GLU A 27 -4.99 0.59 7.76
CA GLU A 27 -5.50 -0.61 8.44
C GLU A 27 -5.15 -1.88 7.67
N LYS A 28 -5.23 -1.85 6.34
CA LYS A 28 -5.00 -3.04 5.50
C LYS A 28 -3.61 -3.10 4.89
N PHE A 29 -2.96 -1.96 4.65
CA PHE A 29 -1.76 -1.89 3.81
C PHE A 29 -0.53 -1.27 4.48
N SER A 30 -0.52 -1.14 5.81
CA SER A 30 0.66 -0.75 6.61
C SER A 30 1.70 -1.87 6.70
N TYR A 31 2.26 -2.27 5.56
CA TYR A 31 3.33 -3.25 5.42
C TYR A 31 4.17 -2.99 4.16
N VAL A 32 5.42 -3.46 4.19
CA VAL A 32 6.23 -3.67 2.98
C VAL A 32 6.04 -5.09 2.46
N ALA A 33 6.14 -5.29 1.15
CA ALA A 33 5.94 -6.59 0.57
C ALA A 33 6.82 -6.85 -0.65
N ALA A 34 7.13 -8.13 -0.85
CA ALA A 34 7.86 -8.64 -2.00
C ALA A 34 7.17 -9.89 -2.53
N TRP A 35 7.14 -10.03 -3.85
CA TRP A 35 6.69 -11.25 -4.51
C TRP A 35 7.89 -12.15 -4.78
N GLU A 36 7.89 -13.33 -4.17
CA GLU A 36 8.87 -14.37 -4.45
C GLU A 36 8.48 -15.11 -5.73
N PHE A 37 9.44 -15.25 -6.64
CA PHE A 37 9.27 -16.06 -7.83
C PHE A 37 9.44 -17.54 -7.50
N GLN A 38 8.38 -18.33 -7.70
CA GLN A 38 8.33 -19.77 -7.41
C GLN A 38 8.65 -20.67 -8.63
N GLY A 39 9.12 -20.09 -9.73
CA GLY A 39 9.33 -20.81 -10.99
C GLY A 39 8.19 -20.61 -11.99
N VAL A 40 8.46 -20.97 -13.26
CA VAL A 40 7.51 -20.76 -14.36
C VAL A 40 6.29 -21.67 -14.17
N GLY A 41 5.09 -21.09 -14.27
CA GLY A 41 3.82 -21.82 -14.10
C GLY A 41 3.39 -22.00 -12.65
N SER A 42 4.17 -21.54 -11.68
CA SER A 42 3.80 -21.52 -10.26
C SER A 42 3.33 -20.12 -9.85
N GLU A 43 2.36 -20.05 -8.94
CA GLU A 43 1.92 -18.79 -8.38
C GLU A 43 3.02 -18.19 -7.49
N PRO A 44 3.30 -16.88 -7.61
CA PRO A 44 4.30 -16.23 -6.76
C PRO A 44 3.80 -16.14 -5.32
N THR A 45 4.72 -16.18 -4.36
CA THR A 45 4.38 -16.05 -2.94
C THR A 45 4.52 -14.60 -2.49
N LEU A 46 3.52 -14.07 -1.80
CA LEU A 46 3.57 -12.73 -1.23
C LEU A 46 4.17 -12.75 0.18
N HIS A 47 5.34 -12.16 0.34
CA HIS A 47 5.91 -11.89 1.65
C HIS A 47 5.50 -10.51 2.13
N LYS A 48 5.11 -10.39 3.40
CA LYS A 48 4.69 -9.14 4.04
C LYS A 48 5.43 -8.94 5.34
N GLU A 49 5.95 -7.74 5.56
CA GLU A 49 6.52 -7.32 6.84
C GLU A 49 5.73 -6.10 7.36
N PRO A 50 5.05 -6.22 8.52
CA PRO A 50 4.26 -5.14 9.09
C PRO A 50 5.13 -3.92 9.45
N LEU A 51 4.63 -2.72 9.16
CA LEU A 51 5.27 -1.48 9.58
C LEU A 51 4.70 -1.01 10.92
N THR A 52 5.58 -0.85 11.91
CA THR A 52 5.24 -0.32 13.23
C THR A 52 5.87 1.05 13.44
N PHE A 53 5.03 2.04 13.77
CA PHE A 53 5.47 3.41 13.98
C PHE A 53 5.39 3.77 15.47
N GLU A 54 6.53 3.77 16.16
CA GLU A 54 6.60 4.06 17.60
C GLU A 54 6.56 5.56 17.91
N TYR A 55 7.40 6.34 17.22
CA TYR A 55 7.63 7.74 17.56
C TYR A 55 6.75 8.73 16.79
N VAL A 56 6.43 8.43 15.53
CA VAL A 56 5.61 9.31 14.68
C VAL A 56 4.50 8.49 14.05
N LYS A 57 3.27 8.72 14.52
CA LYS A 57 2.10 8.02 13.97
C LYS A 57 1.78 8.53 12.57
N PRO A 58 1.35 7.64 11.65
CA PRO A 58 0.94 8.07 10.32
C PRO A 58 -0.21 9.07 10.39
N SER A 59 -0.11 10.14 9.61
CA SER A 59 -1.21 11.06 9.33
C SER A 59 -1.57 10.98 7.85
N GLN A 60 -2.79 11.41 7.52
CA GLN A 60 -3.15 11.66 6.13
C GLN A 60 -2.35 12.85 5.61
N ARG A 61 -1.75 12.69 4.43
CA ARG A 61 -1.01 13.76 3.76
C ARG A 61 -1.96 14.49 2.82
N SER A 62 -2.03 15.81 2.93
CA SER A 62 -2.70 16.69 1.99
C SER A 62 -1.75 17.82 1.57
N TYR A 63 -1.89 18.30 0.34
CA TYR A 63 -1.07 19.40 -0.20
C TYR A 63 -1.79 20.75 -0.20
N LYS A 64 -2.98 20.81 0.40
CA LYS A 64 -3.70 22.06 0.65
C LYS A 64 -3.13 22.84 1.83
#